data_AF-A0A2I0BBN1-F1
#
_entry.id   AF-A0A2I0BBN1-F1
#
_cell.length_a   1.000
_cell.length_b   1.000
_cell.length_c   1.000
_cell.angle_alpha   90.00
_cell.angle_beta   90.00
_cell.angle_gamma   90.00
#
_symmetry.space_group_name_H-M   'P 1'
#
loop_
_entity.id
_entity.type
_entity.pdbx_description
1 polymer ?
#
loop_
_entity_poly.entity_id
_entity_poly.type
_entity_poly.pdbx_seq_one_letter_code
_entity_poly.pdbx_strand_id
1 'polypeptide(L)'
;MELLEGNNIRFFNEFRMPKVVFYDICHDLSDKYSLVLSRDMCVEEVLAMTLKILGHGDSNRSVAERFQHFGETVSRYFKQCLKALIRMSLDIIRPIDPTFASILKEISSDDRYMPYFMVNFNLLFSLFFKFYF
;
A
#
# COMPACT_ATOMS: atom_id res chain seq x y z
N MET A 1 12.99 9.87 13.50
CA MET A 1 13.72 8.81 12.74
C MET A 1 14.45 9.51 11.61
N GLU A 2 15.75 9.27 11.43
CA GLU A 2 16.60 10.03 10.48
C GLU A 2 16.05 10.10 9.05
N LEU A 3 15.33 9.06 8.59
CA LEU A 3 14.70 9.03 7.27
C LEU A 3 13.62 10.11 7.09
N LEU A 4 12.84 10.42 8.13
CA LEU A 4 11.75 11.40 8.07
C LEU A 4 12.26 12.84 8.23
N GLU A 5 13.34 13.01 8.99
CA GLU A 5 13.99 14.31 9.25
C GLU A 5 15.03 14.68 8.17
N GLY A 6 15.41 13.73 7.31
CA GLY A 6 16.42 13.89 6.27
C GLY A 6 15.99 14.70 5.04
N ASN A 7 16.93 14.91 4.12
CA ASN A 7 16.75 15.66 2.87
C ASN A 7 15.60 15.09 2.01
N ASN A 8 14.70 15.96 1.51
CA ASN A 8 13.56 15.61 0.66
C ASN A 8 13.94 14.80 -0.59
N ILE A 9 15.10 15.06 -1.21
CA ILE A 9 15.59 14.30 -2.37
C ILE A 9 15.90 12.86 -1.96
N ARG A 10 16.53 12.66 -0.81
CA ARG A 10 16.82 11.31 -0.30
C ARG A 10 15.52 10.56 0.02
N PHE A 11 14.57 11.26 0.65
CA PHE A 11 13.25 10.70 0.92
C PHE A 11 12.54 10.26 -0.37
N PHE A 12 12.53 11.12 -1.39
CA PHE A 12 11.93 10.79 -2.68
C PHE A 12 12.64 9.63 -3.37
N ASN A 13 13.96 9.56 -3.31
CA ASN A 13 14.72 8.45 -3.88
C ASN A 13 14.41 7.12 -3.18
N GLU A 14 14.19 7.15 -1.86
CA GLU A 14 13.81 5.97 -1.07
C GLU A 14 12.35 5.58 -1.29
N PHE A 15 11.37 6.48 -1.19
CA PHE A 15 9.95 6.10 -1.21
C PHE A 15 9.22 6.35 -2.53
N ARG A 16 9.91 6.95 -3.52
CA ARG A 16 9.35 7.32 -4.83
C ARG A 16 8.11 8.21 -4.76
N MET A 17 7.95 8.94 -3.66
CA MET A 17 6.88 9.88 -3.44
C MET A 17 7.36 11.10 -2.64
N PRO A 18 6.72 12.28 -2.82
CA PRO A 18 6.98 13.43 -1.97
C PRO A 18 6.59 13.15 -0.50
N LYS A 19 7.25 13.80 0.45
CA LYS A 19 6.94 13.67 1.88
C LYS A 19 5.48 14.00 2.20
N VAL A 20 4.91 15.01 1.56
CA VAL A 20 3.50 15.41 1.81
C VAL A 20 2.54 14.25 1.54
N VAL A 21 2.73 13.54 0.41
CA VAL A 21 1.92 12.37 0.05
C VAL A 21 2.12 11.23 1.05
N PHE A 22 3.34 11.03 1.52
CA PHE A 22 3.61 10.02 2.55
C PHE A 22 2.86 10.31 3.85
N TYR A 23 2.87 11.58 4.32
CA TYR A 23 2.14 11.97 5.52
C TYR A 23 0.62 11.89 5.33
N ASP A 24 0.10 12.23 4.14
CA ASP A 24 -1.32 12.06 3.81
C ASP A 24 -1.74 10.58 3.92
N ILE A 25 -0.89 9.66 3.41
CA ILE A 25 -1.11 8.22 3.56
C ILE A 25 -1.08 7.81 5.05
N CYS A 26 -0.11 8.29 5.83
CA CYS A 26 -0.06 8.01 7.26
C CYS A 26 -1.34 8.45 7.99
N HIS A 27 -1.80 9.67 7.70
CA HIS A 27 -3.03 10.21 8.27
C HIS A 27 -4.23 9.33 7.91
N ASP A 28 -4.40 8.99 6.63
CA ASP A 28 -5.51 8.14 6.19
C ASP A 28 -5.45 6.72 6.78
N LEU A 29 -4.26 6.14 6.91
CA LEU A 29 -4.08 4.82 7.54
C LEU A 29 -4.48 4.80 9.02
N SER A 30 -4.18 5.89 9.74
CA SER A 30 -4.62 6.08 11.13
C SER A 30 -6.13 6.24 11.21
N ASP A 31 -6.67 7.20 10.47
CA ASP A 31 -8.01 7.73 10.70
C ASP A 31 -9.11 6.90 10.03
N LYS A 32 -8.85 6.38 8.83
CA LYS A 32 -9.86 5.70 8.00
C LYS A 32 -9.67 4.18 7.97
N TYR A 33 -8.44 3.70 8.08
CA TYR A 33 -8.10 2.28 7.88
C TYR A 33 -7.67 1.54 9.15
N SER A 34 -7.77 2.21 10.29
CA SER A 34 -7.60 1.67 11.65
C SER A 34 -6.27 0.92 11.84
N LEU A 35 -5.17 1.51 11.40
CA LEU A 35 -3.84 1.01 11.73
C LEU A 35 -3.55 1.28 13.21
N VAL A 36 -3.82 0.28 14.06
CA VAL A 36 -3.63 0.38 15.52
C VAL A 36 -2.16 0.15 15.88
N LEU A 37 -1.58 1.09 16.61
CA LEU A 37 -0.18 1.05 17.01
C LEU A 37 -0.02 0.98 18.54
N SER A 38 1.17 0.57 18.97
CA SER A 38 1.56 0.60 20.38
C SER A 38 2.20 1.95 20.73
N ARG A 39 2.49 2.18 22.01
CA ARG A 39 3.21 3.39 22.47
C ARG A 39 4.59 3.56 21.82
N ASP A 40 5.24 2.45 21.48
CA ASP A 40 6.61 2.44 20.97
C ASP A 40 6.68 2.40 19.43
N MET A 41 5.55 2.50 18.73
CA MET A 41 5.50 2.50 17.26
C MET A 41 4.63 3.62 16.71
N CYS A 42 5.13 4.34 15.71
CA CYS A 42 4.37 5.35 14.98
C CYS A 42 4.01 4.90 13.56
N VAL A 43 3.02 5.56 12.97
CA VAL A 43 2.42 5.20 11.67
C VAL A 43 3.45 5.36 10.56
N GLU A 44 4.24 6.42 10.64
CA GLU A 44 5.31 6.74 9.70
C GLU A 44 6.36 5.64 9.67
N GLU A 45 6.75 5.13 10.84
CA GLU A 45 7.75 4.07 10.91
C GLU A 45 7.22 2.75 10.35
N VAL A 46 5.99 2.38 10.73
CA VAL A 46 5.34 1.17 10.20
C VAL A 46 5.14 1.25 8.69
N LEU A 47 4.71 2.40 8.17
CA LEU A 47 4.56 2.61 6.73
C LEU A 47 5.91 2.56 6.02
N ALA A 48 6.95 3.21 6.56
CA ALA A 48 8.29 3.19 6.00
C ALA A 48 8.86 1.77 5.91
N MET A 49 8.77 0.99 6.99
CA MET A 49 9.16 -0.43 6.98
C MET A 49 8.40 -1.21 5.91
N THR A 50 7.08 -1.02 5.83
CA THR A 50 6.22 -1.73 4.88
C THR A 50 6.56 -1.39 3.43
N LEU A 51 6.77 -0.11 3.12
CA LEU A 51 7.16 0.34 1.78
C LEU A 51 8.56 -0.13 1.39
N LYS A 52 9.49 -0.29 2.34
CA LYS A 52 10.80 -0.88 2.02
C LYS A 52 10.69 -2.35 1.63
N ILE A 53 9.85 -3.12 2.33
CA ILE A 53 9.59 -4.52 1.99
C ILE A 53 8.88 -4.62 0.63
N LEU A 54 7.79 -3.87 0.41
CA LEU A 54 6.99 -3.95 -0.82
C LEU A 54 7.68 -3.33 -2.03
N GLY A 55 8.29 -2.14 -1.85
CA GLY A 55 8.82 -1.33 -2.94
C GLY A 55 10.23 -1.70 -3.37
N HIS A 56 11.07 -2.15 -2.44
CA HIS A 56 12.47 -2.52 -2.73
C HIS A 56 12.76 -4.02 -2.58
N GLY A 57 11.81 -4.80 -2.07
CA GLY A 57 12.04 -6.22 -1.79
C GLY A 57 12.99 -6.45 -0.60
N ASP A 58 13.11 -5.48 0.30
CA ASP A 58 13.99 -5.61 1.47
C ASP A 58 13.53 -6.78 2.35
N SER A 59 14.49 -7.58 2.80
CA SER A 59 14.20 -8.70 3.69
C SER A 59 13.75 -8.21 5.07
N ASN A 60 12.95 -9.02 5.77
CA ASN A 60 12.57 -8.75 7.16
C ASN A 60 13.80 -8.47 8.05
N ARG A 61 14.91 -9.17 7.81
CA ARG A 61 16.17 -8.97 8.53
C ARG A 61 16.78 -7.59 8.25
N SER A 62 16.84 -7.18 6.99
CA SER A 62 17.38 -5.89 6.57
C SER A 62 16.59 -4.73 7.16
N VAL A 63 15.26 -4.85 7.22
CA VAL A 63 14.38 -3.86 7.84
C VAL A 63 14.53 -3.87 9.36
N ALA A 64 14.55 -5.05 10.00
CA ALA A 64 14.79 -5.17 11.43
C ALA A 64 16.10 -4.49 11.85
N GLU A 65 17.18 -4.70 11.09
CA GLU A 65 18.46 -4.03 11.31
C GLU A 65 18.38 -2.52 11.09
N ARG A 66 17.76 -2.05 9.99
CA ARG A 66 17.71 -0.61 9.69
C ARG A 66 16.85 0.20 10.68
N PHE A 67 15.77 -0.38 11.19
CA PHE A 67 14.85 0.28 12.10
C PHE A 67 15.05 -0.13 13.57
N GLN A 68 16.06 -0.97 13.84
CA GLN A 68 16.43 -1.42 15.19
C GLN A 68 15.27 -2.09 15.95
N HIS A 69 14.52 -2.94 15.24
CA HIS A 69 13.41 -3.72 15.79
C HIS A 69 13.68 -5.21 15.68
N PHE A 70 12.99 -6.00 16.52
CA PHE A 70 12.97 -7.45 16.33
C PHE A 70 12.24 -7.83 15.04
N GLY A 71 12.72 -8.88 14.36
CA GLY A 71 12.08 -9.37 13.14
C GLY A 71 10.62 -9.81 13.34
N GLU A 72 10.25 -10.22 14.55
CA GLU A 72 8.84 -10.47 14.92
C GLU A 72 8.02 -9.18 14.88
N THR A 73 8.53 -8.09 15.49
CA THR A 73 7.91 -6.77 15.48
C THR A 73 7.70 -6.27 14.06
N VAL A 74 8.73 -6.35 13.21
CA VAL A 74 8.63 -5.95 11.80
C VAL A 74 7.58 -6.79 11.08
N SER A 75 7.60 -8.12 11.21
CA SER A 75 6.60 -9.01 10.58
C SER A 75 5.17 -8.70 11.03
N ARG A 76 4.97 -8.45 12.33
CA ARG A 76 3.66 -8.14 12.90
C ARG A 76 3.11 -6.82 12.36
N TYR A 77 3.90 -5.75 12.35
CA TYR A 77 3.44 -4.45 11.90
C TYR A 77 3.33 -4.36 10.37
N PHE A 78 4.22 -5.03 9.63
CA PHE A 78 4.10 -5.21 8.19
C PHE A 78 2.74 -5.80 7.83
N LYS A 79 2.34 -6.91 8.46
CA LYS A 79 1.03 -7.56 8.19
C LYS A 79 -0.16 -6.64 8.51
N GLN A 80 -0.08 -5.85 9.58
CA GLN A 80 -1.15 -4.92 9.94
C GLN A 80 -1.24 -3.76 8.93
N CYS A 81 -0.10 -3.17 8.58
CA CYS A 81 -0.04 -2.10 7.59
C CYS A 81 -0.48 -2.57 6.21
N LEU A 82 -0.07 -3.76 5.79
CA LEU A 82 -0.47 -4.35 4.51
C LEU A 82 -1.99 -4.51 4.42
N LYS A 83 -2.64 -4.99 5.48
CA LYS A 83 -4.12 -5.09 5.54
C LYS A 83 -4.79 -3.72 5.42
N ALA A 84 -4.25 -2.70 6.09
CA ALA A 84 -4.77 -1.34 6.01
C ALA A 84 -4.58 -0.74 4.60
N LEU A 85 -3.41 -0.91 3.99
CA LEU A 85 -3.11 -0.49 2.62
C LEU A 85 -4.01 -1.19 1.59
N ILE A 86 -4.31 -2.48 1.77
CA ILE A 86 -5.24 -3.20 0.89
C ILE A 86 -6.64 -2.57 0.99
N ARG A 87 -7.15 -2.28 2.19
CA ARG A 87 -8.46 -1.60 2.35
C ARG A 87 -8.45 -0.24 1.67
N MET A 88 -7.41 0.55 1.89
CA MET A 88 -7.23 1.85 1.24
C MET A 88 -7.20 1.75 -0.29
N SER A 89 -6.49 0.77 -0.84
CA SER A 89 -6.42 0.57 -2.29
C SER A 89 -7.78 0.23 -2.91
N LEU A 90 -8.67 -0.45 -2.20
CA LEU A 90 -10.02 -0.77 -2.71
C LEU A 90 -10.90 0.48 -2.83
N ASP A 91 -10.65 1.50 -2.01
CA ASP A 91 -11.35 2.78 -2.08
C ASP A 91 -10.76 3.71 -3.14
N ILE A 92 -9.42 3.72 -3.28
CA ILE A 92 -8.70 4.62 -4.19
C ILE A 92 -8.67 4.08 -5.63
N ILE A 93 -8.34 2.80 -5.80
CA ILE A 93 -8.14 2.15 -7.11
C ILE A 93 -9.45 1.47 -7.52
N ARG A 94 -10.49 2.28 -7.73
CA ARG A 94 -11.80 1.82 -8.20
C ARG A 94 -12.20 2.52 -9.50
N PRO A 95 -12.92 1.82 -10.40
CA PRO A 95 -13.49 2.46 -11.59
C PRO A 95 -14.41 3.61 -11.20
N ILE A 96 -14.36 4.71 -11.96
CA ILE A 96 -15.31 5.83 -11.81
C ILE A 96 -16.74 5.34 -12.07
N ASP A 97 -16.90 4.42 -13.02
CA ASP A 97 -18.14 3.69 -13.28
C ASP A 97 -17.96 2.20 -12.95
N PRO A 98 -18.45 1.74 -11.78
CA PRO A 98 -18.37 0.33 -11.37
C PRO A 98 -19.21 -0.61 -12.23
N THR A 99 -20.23 -0.07 -12.90
CA THR A 99 -21.13 -0.84 -13.78
C THR A 99 -20.63 -0.89 -15.21
N PHE A 100 -19.60 -0.09 -15.53
CA PHE A 100 -19.08 0.05 -16.88
C PHE A 100 -20.17 0.42 -17.91
N ALA A 101 -21.27 1.03 -17.45
CA ALA A 101 -22.38 1.48 -18.27
C ALA A 101 -21.98 2.58 -19.27
N SER A 102 -20.91 3.33 -18.98
CA SER A 102 -20.33 4.34 -19.88
C SER A 102 -19.27 3.78 -20.85
N ILE A 103 -19.05 2.46 -20.91
CA ILE A 103 -18.16 1.87 -21.91
C ILE A 103 -18.72 2.14 -23.32
N LEU A 104 -17.83 2.57 -24.22
CA LEU A 104 -18.16 2.74 -25.64
C LEU A 104 -18.71 1.45 -26.23
N LYS A 105 -19.81 1.55 -27.00
CA LYS A 105 -20.51 0.38 -27.54
C LYS A 105 -19.57 -0.56 -28.29
N GLU A 106 -18.59 -0.03 -29.02
CA GLU A 106 -17.62 -0.85 -29.77
C GLU A 106 -16.80 -1.78 -28.88
N ILE A 107 -16.43 -1.34 -27.68
CA ILE A 107 -15.68 -2.14 -26.70
C ILE A 107 -16.61 -3.15 -26.04
N SER A 108 -17.84 -2.73 -25.69
CA SER A 108 -18.82 -3.60 -25.04
C SER A 108 -19.28 -4.76 -25.93
N SER A 109 -19.30 -4.54 -27.25
CA SER A 109 -19.72 -5.55 -28.23
C SER A 109 -18.59 -6.47 -28.69
N ASP A 110 -17.34 -6.19 -28.33
CA ASP A 110 -16.18 -6.97 -28.75
C ASP A 110 -15.74 -7.94 -27.65
N ASP A 111 -16.03 -9.23 -27.86
CA ASP A 111 -15.68 -10.32 -26.94
C ASP A 111 -14.18 -10.43 -26.63
N ARG A 112 -13.30 -9.82 -27.43
CA ARG A 112 -11.86 -9.79 -27.15
C ARG A 112 -11.50 -8.77 -26.08
N TYR A 113 -12.24 -7.65 -26.00
CA TYR A 113 -11.94 -6.55 -25.09
C TYR A 113 -12.81 -6.59 -23.84
N MET A 114 -14.07 -6.99 -23.95
CA MET A 114 -15.03 -7.02 -22.84
C MET A 114 -14.53 -7.78 -21.58
N PRO A 115 -13.80 -8.92 -21.68
CA PRO A 115 -13.30 -9.63 -20.51
C PRO A 115 -12.41 -8.81 -19.59
N TYR A 116 -11.65 -7.84 -20.11
CA TYR A 116 -10.78 -6.97 -19.30
C TYR A 116 -11.57 -5.97 -18.43
N PHE A 117 -12.79 -5.64 -18.84
CA PHE A 117 -13.67 -4.72 -18.12
C PHE A 117 -14.63 -5.43 -17.16
N MET A 118 -14.81 -6.75 -17.32
CA MET A 118 -15.64 -7.55 -16.41
C MET A 118 -14.86 -8.11 -15.21
N VAL A 119 -13.55 -7.87 -15.14
CA VAL A 119 -12.74 -8.33 -14.01
C VAL A 119 -13.12 -7.55 -12.77
N ASN A 120 -13.63 -8.27 -11.78
CA ASN A 120 -13.88 -7.69 -10.46
C ASN A 120 -12.54 -7.33 -9.82
N PHE A 121 -12.19 -6.04 -9.88
CA PHE A 121 -10.92 -5.49 -9.38
C PHE A 121 -10.66 -5.91 -7.93
N ASN A 122 -11.72 -6.00 -7.12
CA ASN A 122 -11.62 -6.41 -5.72
C ASN A 122 -11.16 -7.87 -5.55
N LEU A 123 -11.61 -8.77 -6.43
CA LEU A 123 -11.20 -10.17 -6.43
C LEU A 123 -9.74 -10.32 -6.89
N LEU A 124 -9.33 -9.60 -7.93
CA LEU A 124 -7.97 -9.70 -8.46
C LEU A 124 -6.93 -9.14 -7.48
N PHE A 125 -7.22 -7.98 -6.86
CA PHE A 125 -6.35 -7.38 -5.85
C PHE A 125 -6.31 -8.24 -4.57
N SER A 126 -7.47 -8.76 -4.13
CA SER A 126 -7.51 -9.66 -2.98
C SER A 126 -6.76 -10.98 -3.25
N LEU A 127 -6.80 -11.53 -4.46
CA LEU A 127 -6.09 -12.77 -4.79
C LEU A 127 -4.59 -12.54 -4.91
N PHE A 128 -4.17 -11.46 -5.58
CA PHE A 128 -2.75 -11.12 -5.73
C PHE A 128 -2.07 -10.99 -4.35
N PHE A 129 -2.66 -10.26 -3.41
CA PHE A 129 -2.08 -10.08 -2.08
C PHE A 129 -2.28 -11.27 -1.13
N LYS A 130 -3.29 -12.12 -1.34
CA LYS A 130 -3.53 -13.31 -0.50
C LYS A 130 -2.68 -14.52 -0.90
N PHE A 131 -2.17 -14.54 -2.14
CA PHE A 131 -1.30 -15.61 -2.64
C PHE A 131 0.19 -15.24 -2.68
N TYR A 132 0.54 -13.94 -2.75
CA TYR A 132 1.94 -13.51 -2.85
C TYR A 132 2.56 -12.98 -1.52
N PHE A 133 1.78 -12.81 -0.46
CA PHE A 133 2.27 -12.38 0.87
C PHE A 133 1.54 -13.11 2.01
#